data_AF-A0A358PI30-F1
#
_entry.id   AF-A0A358PI30-F1
#
_cell.length_a   1.000
_cell.length_b   1.000
_cell.length_c   1.000
_cell.angle_alpha   90.00
_cell.angle_beta   90.00
_cell.angle_gamma   90.00
#
_symmetry.space_group_name_H-M   'P 1'
#
loop_
_entity.id
_entity.type
_entity.pdbx_description
1 polymer ?
#
loop_
_entity_poly.entity_id
_entity_poly.type
_entity_poly.pdbx_seq_one_letter_code
_entity_poly.pdbx_strand_id
1 'polypeptide(L)'
;MRVYYKQKFRDFVPPGRGREQPRTDAEEITFTVMRDMLYFDTRFEPKNHCERYTRELESAAEAGCGYAWLLLGWFFSEQPSAFRCSTEVPTVEECFKKAEMYYKKAIEAGENAARTLLGKLYIFGCGGARVYSENRVEEALEQLELAAEGGDASAAELLAAVYGNDVYDESPFDVQWMLEMGVLKPEFLVEGEDGELYVAPEGLGLVNLESVENEELALYWQKRAEALGRASTES
;
A
#
# COMPACT_ATOMS: atom_id res chain seq x y z
N MET A 1 -8.10 -16.26 -13.32
CA MET A 1 -6.79 -15.66 -12.97
C MET A 1 -6.98 -14.17 -12.81
N ARG A 2 -7.23 -13.71 -11.58
CA ARG A 2 -7.36 -12.28 -11.25
C ARG A 2 -6.01 -11.84 -10.71
N VAL A 3 -5.33 -11.00 -11.50
CA VAL A 3 -4.01 -10.47 -11.16
C VAL A 3 -4.20 -9.42 -10.08
N TYR A 4 -3.86 -9.75 -8.83
CA TYR A 4 -3.99 -8.88 -7.64
C TYR A 4 -3.26 -7.53 -7.82
N TYR A 5 -2.17 -7.50 -8.59
CA TYR A 5 -1.40 -6.28 -8.86
C TYR A 5 -2.10 -5.26 -9.76
N LYS A 6 -3.03 -5.68 -10.62
CA LYS A 6 -3.82 -4.72 -11.41
C LYS A 6 -4.97 -4.10 -10.60
N GLN A 7 -5.19 -4.60 -9.38
CA GLN A 7 -6.27 -4.20 -8.47
C GLN A 7 -5.77 -3.30 -7.32
N LYS A 8 -4.53 -3.48 -6.81
CA LYS A 8 -3.93 -2.58 -5.79
C LYS A 8 -3.97 -1.09 -6.16
N PHE A 9 -3.78 -0.73 -7.43
CA PHE A 9 -3.92 0.66 -7.91
C PHE A 9 -5.38 1.04 -8.26
N ARG A 10 -6.25 0.07 -8.52
CA ARG A 10 -7.63 0.28 -8.98
C ARG A 10 -8.63 0.48 -7.84
N ASP A 11 -8.32 -0.08 -6.67
CA ASP A 11 -9.15 0.01 -5.48
C ASP A 11 -8.83 1.29 -4.68
N PHE A 12 -7.59 1.81 -4.77
CA PHE A 12 -7.16 3.04 -4.07
C PHE A 12 -7.09 4.30 -4.93
N VAL A 13 -6.96 4.19 -6.26
CA VAL A 13 -7.32 5.32 -7.14
C VAL A 13 -8.83 5.31 -7.18
N PRO A 14 -9.52 6.28 -6.57
CA PRO A 14 -10.97 6.27 -6.53
C PRO A 14 -11.50 6.03 -7.96
N PRO A 15 -12.35 5.01 -8.19
CA PRO A 15 -12.96 4.79 -9.49
C PRO A 15 -13.70 6.06 -9.91
N GLY A 16 -13.07 6.87 -10.77
CA GLY A 16 -13.57 8.22 -11.07
C GLY A 16 -12.49 9.30 -11.06
N ARG A 17 -11.59 9.37 -10.06
CA ARG A 17 -10.58 10.45 -9.98
C ARG A 17 -9.54 10.44 -11.11
N GLY A 18 -9.33 9.30 -11.79
CA GLY A 18 -8.51 9.24 -13.02
C GLY A 18 -9.25 9.63 -14.32
N ARG A 19 -10.58 9.83 -14.25
CA ARG A 19 -11.44 10.29 -15.36
C ARG A 19 -12.04 11.67 -15.10
N GLU A 20 -12.07 12.12 -13.85
CA GLU A 20 -12.40 13.48 -13.47
C GLU A 20 -11.34 14.44 -14.01
N GLN A 21 -11.79 15.54 -14.59
CA GLN A 21 -10.88 16.60 -14.96
C GLN A 21 -10.34 17.24 -13.68
N PRO A 22 -9.03 17.41 -13.54
CA PRO A 22 -8.46 18.13 -12.41
C PRO A 22 -9.05 19.54 -12.38
N ARG A 23 -9.43 19.98 -11.20
CA ARG A 23 -10.11 21.27 -10.95
C ARG A 23 -9.11 22.34 -10.53
N THR A 24 -7.92 21.92 -10.12
CA THR A 24 -6.82 22.79 -9.69
C THR A 24 -5.51 22.35 -10.33
N ASP A 25 -4.56 23.27 -10.43
CA ASP A 25 -3.20 22.94 -10.91
C ASP A 25 -2.53 21.88 -10.02
N ALA A 26 -2.83 21.89 -8.72
CA ALA A 26 -2.34 20.89 -7.78
C ALA A 26 -2.88 19.48 -8.09
N GLU A 27 -4.16 19.36 -8.43
CA GLU A 27 -4.74 18.08 -8.87
C GLU A 27 -4.17 17.62 -10.22
N GLU A 28 -3.93 18.53 -11.17
CA GLU A 28 -3.32 18.21 -12.47
C GLU A 28 -1.91 17.64 -12.29
N ILE A 29 -1.08 18.28 -11.44
CA ILE A 29 0.26 17.77 -11.10
C ILE A 29 0.13 16.37 -10.48
N THR A 30 -0.76 16.22 -9.50
CA THR A 30 -0.95 14.96 -8.78
C THR A 30 -1.37 13.82 -9.71
N PHE A 31 -2.34 14.07 -10.60
CA PHE A 31 -2.83 13.07 -11.55
C PHE A 31 -1.81 12.76 -12.65
N THR A 32 -1.03 13.75 -13.07
CA THR A 32 0.08 13.53 -14.01
C THR A 32 1.13 12.62 -13.39
N VAL A 33 1.58 12.89 -12.17
CA VAL A 33 2.55 12.04 -11.46
C VAL A 33 2.00 10.65 -11.23
N MET A 34 0.74 10.52 -10.80
CA MET A 34 0.07 9.21 -10.65
C MET A 34 0.10 8.41 -11.95
N ARG A 35 -0.23 9.05 -13.09
CA ARG A 35 -0.17 8.41 -14.41
C ARG A 35 1.25 8.01 -14.78
N ASP A 36 2.23 8.88 -14.53
CA ASP A 36 3.64 8.58 -14.82
C ASP A 36 4.13 7.37 -14.00
N MET A 37 3.69 7.22 -12.75
CA MET A 37 3.98 6.04 -11.92
C MET A 37 3.29 4.77 -12.46
N LEU A 38 2.02 4.88 -12.85
CA LEU A 38 1.21 3.77 -13.37
C LEU A 38 1.72 3.18 -14.68
N TYR A 39 2.24 4.04 -15.56
CA TYR A 39 2.71 3.66 -16.90
C TYR A 39 4.24 3.72 -17.03
N PHE A 40 4.95 3.67 -15.90
CA PHE A 40 6.41 3.75 -15.89
C PHE A 40 7.03 2.58 -16.67
N ASP A 41 7.84 2.91 -17.68
CA ASP A 41 8.51 1.94 -18.56
C ASP A 41 9.98 1.79 -18.15
N THR A 42 10.32 0.63 -17.58
CA THR A 42 11.68 0.30 -17.13
C THR A 42 12.71 0.14 -18.26
N ARG A 43 12.30 0.18 -19.53
CA ARG A 43 13.24 0.12 -20.68
C ARG A 43 13.87 1.48 -20.99
N PHE A 44 13.25 2.56 -20.53
CA PHE A 44 13.71 3.92 -20.71
C PHE A 44 13.82 4.53 -19.31
N GLU A 45 14.98 4.41 -18.66
CA GLU A 45 15.20 4.88 -17.29
C GLU A 45 16.02 6.19 -17.28
N PRO A 46 15.37 7.37 -17.37
CA PRO A 46 16.02 8.62 -17.00
C PRO A 46 16.35 8.62 -15.51
N LYS A 47 17.43 9.31 -15.13
CA LYS A 47 17.74 9.58 -13.72
C LYS A 47 16.75 10.61 -13.15
N ASN A 48 16.54 10.58 -11.83
CA ASN A 48 15.86 11.60 -11.03
C ASN A 48 14.30 11.56 -10.99
N HIS A 49 13.67 10.47 -11.41
CA HIS A 49 12.20 10.37 -11.37
C HIS A 49 11.63 10.35 -9.95
N CYS A 50 12.30 9.65 -9.03
CA CYS A 50 11.91 9.58 -7.62
C CYS A 50 11.85 10.99 -6.98
N GLU A 51 12.89 11.78 -7.20
CA GLU A 51 13.04 13.14 -6.69
C GLU A 51 12.04 14.08 -7.36
N ARG A 52 11.84 13.94 -8.67
CA ARG A 52 10.82 14.69 -9.41
C ARG A 52 9.43 14.43 -8.83
N TYR A 53 9.03 13.17 -8.70
CA TYR A 53 7.71 12.80 -8.19
C TYR A 53 7.50 13.27 -6.76
N THR A 54 8.51 13.09 -5.90
CA THR A 54 8.46 13.55 -4.52
C THR A 54 8.22 15.07 -4.47
N ARG A 55 9.03 15.84 -5.20
CA ARG A 55 8.92 17.31 -5.24
C ARG A 55 7.58 17.78 -5.82
N GLU A 56 7.13 17.17 -6.92
CA GLU A 56 5.87 17.54 -7.58
C GLU A 56 4.66 17.24 -6.68
N LEU A 57 4.64 16.08 -6.03
CA LEU A 57 3.58 15.73 -5.09
C LEU A 57 3.62 16.57 -3.81
N GLU A 58 4.80 16.87 -3.25
CA GLU A 58 4.91 17.75 -2.08
C GLU A 58 4.38 19.15 -2.41
N SER A 59 4.77 19.71 -3.56
CA SER A 59 4.25 20.99 -4.02
C SER A 59 2.73 20.98 -4.23
N ALA A 60 2.17 19.90 -4.79
CA ALA A 60 0.72 19.78 -4.97
C ALA A 60 -0.01 19.62 -3.63
N ALA A 61 0.58 18.89 -2.69
CA ALA A 61 0.01 18.66 -1.38
C ALA A 61 -0.01 19.94 -0.53
N GLU A 62 1.08 20.71 -0.56
CA GLU A 62 1.18 22.04 0.06
C GLU A 62 0.20 23.05 -0.56
N ALA A 63 -0.11 22.89 -1.85
CA ALA A 63 -1.15 23.67 -2.53
C ALA A 63 -2.59 23.20 -2.23
N GLY A 64 -2.77 22.23 -1.32
CA GLY A 64 -4.07 21.80 -0.81
C GLY A 64 -4.63 20.50 -1.42
N CYS A 65 -3.87 19.80 -2.27
CA CYS A 65 -4.28 18.49 -2.77
C CYS A 65 -3.96 17.39 -1.74
N GLY A 66 -4.90 17.08 -0.83
CA GLY A 66 -4.72 16.03 0.19
C GLY A 66 -4.33 14.67 -0.40
N TYR A 67 -4.86 14.33 -1.57
CA TYR A 67 -4.54 13.12 -2.31
C TYR A 67 -3.05 13.00 -2.69
N ALA A 68 -2.33 14.12 -2.85
CA ALA A 68 -0.90 14.09 -3.08
C ALA A 68 -0.11 13.58 -1.86
N TRP A 69 -0.55 13.88 -0.62
CA TRP A 69 0.01 13.27 0.59
C TRP A 69 -0.23 11.75 0.60
N LEU A 70 -1.42 11.30 0.19
CA LEU A 70 -1.73 9.88 0.09
C LEU A 70 -0.80 9.18 -0.92
N LEU A 71 -0.61 9.77 -2.10
CA LEU A 71 0.29 9.23 -3.13
C LEU A 71 1.76 9.22 -2.69
N LEU A 72 2.22 10.23 -1.95
CA LEU A 72 3.56 10.22 -1.36
C LEU A 72 3.74 9.08 -0.36
N GLY A 73 2.76 8.88 0.54
CA GLY A 73 2.78 7.77 1.48
C GLY A 73 2.84 6.43 0.76
N TRP A 74 1.99 6.27 -0.26
CA TRP A 74 1.97 5.09 -1.11
C TRP A 74 3.30 4.87 -1.82
N PHE A 75 3.87 5.91 -2.42
CA PHE A 75 5.13 5.84 -3.17
C PHE A 75 6.30 5.36 -2.31
N PHE A 76 6.43 5.85 -1.08
CA PHE A 76 7.48 5.40 -0.15
C PHE A 76 7.18 4.03 0.47
N SER A 77 5.90 3.67 0.67
CA SER A 77 5.54 2.36 1.21
C SER A 77 5.73 1.22 0.20
N GLU A 78 5.23 1.38 -1.03
CA GLU A 78 5.21 0.33 -2.05
C GLU A 78 6.49 0.32 -2.90
N GLN A 79 7.21 1.44 -2.98
CA GLN A 79 8.45 1.58 -3.75
C GLN A 79 8.32 1.03 -5.18
N PRO A 80 7.39 1.59 -6.00
CA PRO A 80 7.18 1.12 -7.37
C PRO A 80 8.46 1.24 -8.21
N SER A 81 8.49 0.61 -9.39
CA SER A 81 9.67 0.54 -10.26
C SER A 81 10.40 1.88 -10.48
N ALA A 82 9.68 3.00 -10.57
CA ALA A 82 10.26 4.35 -10.67
C ALA A 82 11.19 4.74 -9.49
N PHE A 83 11.03 4.11 -8.33
CA PHE A 83 11.89 4.27 -7.16
C PHE A 83 13.33 3.78 -7.43
N ARG A 84 13.51 2.85 -8.37
CA ARG A 84 14.83 2.38 -8.84
C ARG A 84 15.64 3.48 -9.55
N CYS A 85 14.99 4.56 -9.99
CA CYS A 85 15.62 5.69 -10.66
C CYS A 85 16.04 6.82 -9.70
N SER A 86 16.01 6.58 -8.38
CA SER A 86 16.51 7.54 -7.40
C SER A 86 18.02 7.68 -7.49
N THR A 87 18.51 8.91 -7.34
CA THR A 87 19.94 9.23 -7.26
C THR A 87 20.58 8.75 -5.97
N GLU A 88 19.79 8.70 -4.90
CA GLU A 88 20.16 8.13 -3.61
C GLU A 88 19.18 7.01 -3.27
N VAL A 89 19.66 5.87 -2.78
CA VAL A 89 18.78 4.76 -2.38
C VAL A 89 18.44 4.96 -0.90
N PRO A 90 17.23 5.43 -0.55
CA PRO A 90 16.82 5.49 0.85
C PRO A 90 16.72 4.07 1.42
N THR A 91 17.08 3.95 2.69
CA THR A 91 16.92 2.72 3.45
C THR A 91 15.44 2.40 3.63
N VAL A 92 15.15 1.13 3.94
CA VAL A 92 13.79 0.68 4.20
C VAL A 92 13.17 1.43 5.38
N GLU A 93 13.96 1.67 6.43
CA GLU A 93 13.54 2.42 7.62
C GLU A 93 13.20 3.88 7.29
N GLU A 94 14.01 4.53 6.45
CA GLU A 94 13.71 5.90 5.97
C GLU A 94 12.43 5.92 5.12
N CYS A 95 12.22 4.91 4.27
CA CYS A 95 11.00 4.79 3.49
C CYS A 95 9.77 4.61 4.39
N PHE A 96 9.88 3.76 5.41
CA PHE A 96 8.82 3.54 6.40
C PHE A 96 8.44 4.83 7.11
N LYS A 97 9.43 5.55 7.66
CA LYS A 97 9.21 6.82 8.37
C LYS A 97 8.58 7.87 7.46
N LYS A 98 9.01 7.95 6.20
CA LYS A 98 8.41 8.86 5.21
C LYS A 98 6.97 8.45 4.88
N ALA A 99 6.72 7.17 4.62
CA ALA A 99 5.38 6.67 4.33
C ALA A 99 4.42 6.98 5.49
N GLU A 100 4.83 6.67 6.72
CA GLU A 100 4.06 6.95 7.94
C GLU A 100 3.74 8.45 8.06
N MET A 101 4.76 9.30 7.90
CA MET A 101 4.61 10.76 7.95
C MET A 101 3.59 11.26 6.90
N TYR A 102 3.72 10.82 5.65
CA TYR A 102 2.84 11.28 4.58
C TYR A 102 1.42 10.75 4.73
N TYR A 103 1.22 9.51 5.19
CA TYR A 103 -0.11 9.00 5.50
C TYR A 103 -0.77 9.79 6.63
N LYS A 104 -0.04 10.13 7.69
CA LYS A 104 -0.55 11.01 8.76
C LYS A 104 -0.98 12.38 8.22
N LYS A 105 -0.19 12.99 7.34
CA LYS A 105 -0.57 14.25 6.65
C LYS A 105 -1.81 14.09 5.77
N ALA A 106 -1.94 12.96 5.07
CA ALA A 106 -3.11 12.68 4.24
C ALA A 106 -4.39 12.54 5.08
N ILE A 107 -4.29 11.89 6.25
CA ILE A 107 -5.38 11.80 7.24
C ILE A 107 -5.78 13.20 7.72
N GLU A 108 -4.81 14.05 8.07
CA GLU A 108 -5.06 15.45 8.47
C GLU A 108 -5.72 16.27 7.36
N ALA A 109 -5.41 15.95 6.10
CA ALA A 109 -6.04 16.55 4.91
C ALA A 109 -7.41 15.94 4.57
N GLY A 110 -7.92 14.99 5.35
CA GLY A 110 -9.24 14.38 5.19
C GLY A 110 -9.29 13.17 4.25
N GLU A 111 -8.16 12.63 3.81
CA GLU A 111 -8.11 11.45 2.94
C GLU A 111 -8.26 10.16 3.78
N ASN A 112 -9.49 9.67 3.96
CA ASN A 112 -9.79 8.50 4.79
C ASN A 112 -9.01 7.23 4.37
N ALA A 113 -8.77 7.05 3.07
CA ALA A 113 -8.01 5.92 2.53
C ALA A 113 -6.57 5.83 3.09
N ALA A 114 -6.00 6.94 3.57
CA ALA A 114 -4.68 6.96 4.19
C ALA A 114 -4.65 6.16 5.50
N ARG A 115 -5.78 6.05 6.21
CA ARG A 115 -5.87 5.22 7.42
C ARG A 115 -5.70 3.74 7.10
N THR A 116 -6.34 3.28 6.02
CA THR A 116 -6.21 1.90 5.54
C THR A 116 -4.77 1.58 5.16
N LEU A 117 -4.09 2.51 4.47
CA LEU A 117 -2.69 2.35 4.08
C LEU A 117 -1.73 2.45 5.28
N LEU A 118 -2.03 3.28 6.26
CA LEU A 118 -1.26 3.37 7.50
C LEU A 118 -1.38 2.08 8.33
N GLY A 119 -2.57 1.50 8.43
CA GLY A 119 -2.77 0.20 9.06
C GLY A 119 -1.99 -0.90 8.34
N LYS A 120 -2.03 -0.93 7.00
CA LYS A 120 -1.20 -1.84 6.20
C LYS A 120 0.29 -1.64 6.47
N LEU A 121 0.76 -0.40 6.51
CA LEU A 121 2.16 -0.07 6.81
C LEU A 121 2.59 -0.62 8.17
N TYR A 122 1.74 -0.52 9.20
CA TYR A 122 2.07 -0.98 10.55
C TYR A 122 2.07 -2.51 10.73
N ILE A 123 1.24 -3.23 9.96
CA ILE A 123 1.19 -4.70 10.01
C ILE A 123 2.28 -5.27 9.10
N PHE A 124 2.29 -4.84 7.84
CA PHE A 124 3.09 -5.46 6.77
C PHE A 124 4.42 -4.75 6.52
N GLY A 125 4.61 -3.55 7.05
CA GLY A 125 5.79 -2.75 6.76
C GLY A 125 5.77 -2.12 5.38
N CYS A 126 6.95 -1.70 4.91
CA CYS A 126 7.13 -1.22 3.53
C CYS A 126 7.31 -2.40 2.56
N GLY A 127 6.63 -2.34 1.41
CA GLY A 127 6.23 -3.52 0.66
C GLY A 127 6.83 -3.74 -0.71
N GLY A 128 7.84 -2.99 -1.14
CA GLY A 128 8.63 -3.36 -2.32
C GLY A 128 9.71 -4.41 -1.99
N ALA A 129 9.34 -5.54 -1.38
CA ALA A 129 10.24 -6.64 -1.00
C ALA A 129 11.35 -6.31 0.04
N ARG A 130 11.04 -5.42 0.97
CA ARG A 130 11.97 -4.93 2.00
C ARG A 130 11.23 -4.92 3.32
N VAL A 131 11.18 -6.06 3.98
CA VAL A 131 10.36 -6.22 5.18
C VAL A 131 11.01 -5.49 6.35
N TYR A 132 10.61 -4.24 6.54
CA TYR A 132 10.74 -3.53 7.81
C TYR A 132 9.34 -3.20 8.30
N SER A 133 8.95 -3.84 9.40
CA SER A 133 7.72 -3.58 10.12
C SER A 133 8.07 -3.30 11.58
N GLU A 134 7.46 -2.26 12.15
CA GLU A 134 7.52 -2.00 13.60
C GLU A 134 6.53 -2.90 14.37
N ASN A 135 5.74 -3.72 13.68
CA ASN A 135 4.76 -4.63 14.25
C ASN A 135 3.78 -3.92 15.21
N ARG A 136 3.21 -2.81 14.76
CA ARG A 136 2.30 -1.95 15.54
C ARG A 136 0.85 -2.37 15.33
N VAL A 137 0.54 -3.63 15.63
CA VAL A 137 -0.75 -4.27 15.31
C VAL A 137 -1.93 -3.54 15.95
N GLU A 138 -1.82 -3.16 17.22
CA GLU A 138 -2.90 -2.46 17.94
C GLU A 138 -3.24 -1.12 17.28
N GLU A 139 -2.23 -0.32 16.95
CA GLU A 139 -2.41 0.95 16.24
C GLU A 139 -2.94 0.72 14.81
N ALA A 140 -2.53 -0.36 14.16
CA ALA A 140 -3.02 -0.71 12.84
C ALA A 140 -4.52 -1.02 12.86
N LEU A 141 -4.96 -1.83 13.82
CA LEU A 141 -6.37 -2.18 14.02
C LEU A 141 -7.19 -0.92 14.26
N GLU A 142 -6.74 -0.01 15.13
CA GLU A 142 -7.41 1.27 15.38
C GLU A 142 -7.57 2.10 14.08
N GLN A 143 -6.52 2.23 13.28
CA GLN A 143 -6.61 2.97 12.02
C GLN A 143 -7.58 2.32 11.04
N LEU A 144 -7.58 1.00 10.94
CA LEU A 144 -8.47 0.25 10.05
C LEU A 144 -9.93 0.36 10.49
N GLU A 145 -10.20 0.29 11.80
CA GLU A 145 -11.56 0.46 12.33
C GLU A 145 -12.10 1.85 11.99
N LEU A 146 -11.31 2.90 12.23
CA LEU A 146 -11.67 4.26 11.87
C LEU A 146 -11.91 4.43 10.35
N ALA A 147 -11.09 3.79 9.52
CA ALA A 147 -11.25 3.81 8.07
C ALA A 147 -12.57 3.16 7.63
N ALA A 148 -12.90 2.00 8.20
CA ALA A 148 -14.13 1.27 7.92
C ALA A 148 -15.38 1.97 8.48
N GLU A 149 -15.25 2.73 9.58
CA GLU A 149 -16.28 3.66 10.06
C GLU A 149 -16.47 4.85 9.12
N GLY A 150 -15.40 5.32 8.50
CA GLY A 150 -15.42 6.30 7.41
C GLY A 150 -15.92 5.75 6.07
N GLY A 151 -16.36 4.49 6.01
CA GLY A 151 -16.95 3.87 4.83
C GLY A 151 -15.97 3.18 3.89
N ASP A 152 -14.70 3.01 4.27
CA ASP A 152 -13.73 2.27 3.47
C ASP A 152 -13.96 0.76 3.56
N ALA A 153 -14.54 0.18 2.51
CA ALA A 153 -14.77 -1.26 2.42
C ALA A 153 -13.46 -2.06 2.50
N SER A 154 -12.36 -1.54 1.93
CA SER A 154 -11.05 -2.20 1.91
C SER A 154 -10.46 -2.35 3.31
N ALA A 155 -10.76 -1.40 4.20
CA ALA A 155 -10.37 -1.48 5.60
C ALA A 155 -11.13 -2.58 6.35
N ALA A 156 -12.44 -2.70 6.10
CA ALA A 156 -13.26 -3.78 6.66
C ALA A 156 -12.82 -5.17 6.13
N GLU A 157 -12.47 -5.28 4.85
CA GLU A 157 -11.92 -6.52 4.28
C GLU A 157 -10.60 -6.89 4.95
N LEU A 158 -9.71 -5.91 5.16
CA LEU A 158 -8.43 -6.17 5.82
C LEU A 158 -8.61 -6.55 7.29
N LEU A 159 -9.53 -5.92 8.03
CA LEU A 159 -9.86 -6.32 9.40
C LEU A 159 -10.37 -7.76 9.45
N ALA A 160 -11.25 -8.15 8.51
CA ALA A 160 -11.74 -9.52 8.43
C ALA A 160 -10.59 -10.52 8.23
N ALA A 161 -9.66 -10.22 7.31
CA ALA A 161 -8.48 -11.05 7.06
C ALA A 161 -7.55 -11.12 8.29
N VAL A 162 -7.29 -10.00 8.95
CA VAL A 162 -6.43 -9.94 10.15
C VAL A 162 -7.03 -10.75 11.30
N TYR A 163 -8.31 -10.57 11.62
CA TYR A 163 -8.98 -11.33 12.67
C TYR A 163 -9.16 -12.82 12.31
N GLY A 164 -9.29 -13.14 11.02
CA GLY A 164 -9.37 -14.53 10.54
C GLY A 164 -8.03 -15.23 10.43
N ASN A 165 -6.92 -14.56 10.75
CA ASN A 165 -5.56 -15.01 10.47
C ASN A 165 -5.38 -15.45 9.00
N ASP A 166 -6.13 -14.82 8.09
CA ASP A 166 -6.23 -15.15 6.66
C ASP A 166 -5.53 -14.07 5.83
N VAL A 167 -4.31 -13.74 6.25
CA VAL A 167 -3.50 -12.71 5.59
C VAL A 167 -2.42 -13.37 4.76
N TYR A 168 -2.75 -13.66 3.50
CA TYR A 168 -1.83 -14.20 2.52
C TYR A 168 -1.60 -13.17 1.41
N ASP A 169 -0.34 -12.79 1.17
CA ASP A 169 0.01 -12.04 -0.03
C ASP A 169 0.31 -13.05 -1.15
N GLU A 170 -0.68 -13.35 -1.99
CA GLU A 170 -0.52 -14.18 -3.21
C GLU A 170 0.22 -13.43 -4.34
N SER A 171 0.76 -12.25 -4.06
CA SER A 171 1.55 -11.49 -5.02
C SER A 171 2.75 -12.30 -5.51
N PRO A 172 2.98 -12.42 -6.83
CA PRO A 172 4.21 -12.98 -7.33
C PRO A 172 5.35 -12.02 -6.97
N PHE A 173 6.06 -12.33 -5.89
CA PHE A 173 7.31 -11.67 -5.58
C PHE A 173 8.31 -11.99 -6.69
N ASP A 174 9.07 -11.00 -7.16
CA ASP A 174 10.24 -11.26 -8.00
C ASP A 174 11.36 -11.83 -7.12
N VAL A 175 11.17 -13.08 -6.70
CA VAL A 175 12.06 -13.82 -5.79
C VAL A 175 13.50 -13.76 -6.28
N GLN A 176 13.70 -13.84 -7.59
CA GLN A 176 15.02 -13.76 -8.19
C GLN A 176 15.67 -12.40 -7.95
N TRP A 177 14.99 -11.29 -8.26
CA TRP A 177 15.48 -9.95 -7.95
C TRP A 177 15.73 -9.77 -6.45
N MET A 178 14.85 -10.34 -5.61
CA MET A 178 14.97 -10.24 -4.16
C MET A 178 16.23 -10.94 -3.62
N LEU A 179 16.55 -12.12 -4.17
CA LEU A 179 17.78 -12.84 -3.86
C LEU A 179 19.01 -12.09 -4.37
N GLU A 180 18.99 -11.59 -5.61
CA GLU A 180 20.10 -10.88 -6.24
C GLU A 180 20.49 -9.60 -5.49
N MET A 181 19.49 -8.89 -4.96
CA MET A 181 19.69 -7.69 -4.17
C MET A 181 19.98 -7.99 -2.69
N GLY A 182 19.99 -9.26 -2.28
CA GLY A 182 20.21 -9.69 -0.90
C GLY A 182 19.11 -9.26 0.08
N VAL A 183 17.90 -8.96 -0.44
CA VAL A 183 16.77 -8.47 0.36
C VAL A 183 15.91 -9.60 0.91
N LEU A 184 15.85 -10.73 0.21
CA LEU A 184 15.28 -11.97 0.72
C LEU A 184 16.43 -12.93 1.03
N LYS A 185 16.48 -13.41 2.26
CA LYS A 185 17.42 -14.48 2.58
C LYS A 185 16.88 -15.80 1.99
N PRO A 186 17.73 -16.62 1.34
CA PRO A 186 17.30 -17.91 0.79
C PRO A 186 16.63 -18.83 1.81
N GLU A 187 16.91 -18.66 3.12
CA GLU A 187 16.30 -19.42 4.22
C GLU A 187 14.80 -19.20 4.39
N PHE A 188 14.24 -18.13 3.82
CA PHE A 188 12.80 -17.85 3.85
C PHE A 188 12.09 -18.32 2.58
N LEU A 189 12.76 -19.07 1.70
CA LEU A 189 12.10 -19.70 0.55
C LEU A 189 11.56 -21.07 0.91
N VAL A 190 10.30 -21.31 0.58
CA VAL A 190 9.63 -22.60 0.74
C VAL A 190 9.15 -23.08 -0.63
N GLU A 191 9.44 -24.35 -0.95
CA GLU A 191 8.95 -24.98 -2.17
C GLU A 191 7.53 -25.50 -1.93
N GLY A 192 6.59 -25.07 -2.76
CA GLY A 192 5.21 -25.53 -2.71
C GLY A 192 5.06 -26.95 -3.26
N GLU A 193 3.89 -27.56 -3.06
CA GLU A 193 3.58 -28.89 -3.60
C GLU A 193 3.56 -28.93 -5.15
N ASP A 194 3.47 -27.76 -5.78
CA ASP A 194 3.53 -27.54 -7.23
C ASP A 194 4.97 -27.37 -7.76
N GLY A 195 5.98 -27.35 -6.88
CA GLY A 195 7.39 -27.14 -7.22
C GLY A 195 7.76 -25.67 -7.49
N GLU A 196 6.85 -24.73 -7.25
CA GLU A 196 7.14 -23.29 -7.29
C GLU A 196 7.75 -22.82 -5.96
N LEU A 197 8.56 -21.77 -6.01
CA LEU A 197 9.19 -21.18 -4.82
C LEU A 197 8.35 -20.03 -4.28
N TYR A 198 7.97 -20.14 -3.01
CA TYR A 198 7.22 -19.14 -2.26
C TYR A 198 8.09 -18.51 -1.17
N VAL A 199 7.71 -17.31 -0.73
CA VAL A 199 8.32 -16.68 0.44
C VAL A 199 7.52 -17.08 1.67
N ALA A 200 8.19 -17.64 2.67
CA ALA A 200 7.59 -17.99 3.96
C ALA A 200 7.04 -16.72 4.65
N PRO A 201 5.95 -16.82 5.44
CA PRO A 201 5.37 -15.68 6.14
C PRO A 201 6.39 -14.86 6.96
N GLU A 202 7.36 -15.53 7.58
CA GLU A 202 8.44 -14.91 8.34
C GLU A 202 9.37 -14.07 7.45
N GLY A 203 9.60 -14.50 6.21
CA GLY A 203 10.33 -13.74 5.19
C GLY A 203 9.56 -12.56 4.62
N LEU A 204 8.24 -12.55 4.81
CA LEU A 204 7.35 -11.43 4.50
C LEU A 204 7.14 -10.49 5.71
N GLY A 205 7.70 -10.85 6.87
CA GLY A 205 7.42 -10.17 8.14
C GLY A 205 5.95 -10.18 8.50
N LEU A 206 5.20 -11.17 7.98
CA LEU A 206 3.87 -11.47 8.44
C LEU A 206 4.01 -11.89 9.89
N VAL A 207 3.66 -10.94 10.75
CA VAL A 207 3.51 -11.14 12.18
C VAL A 207 2.54 -12.29 12.35
N ASN A 208 2.86 -13.26 13.20
CA ASN A 208 1.87 -14.23 13.63
C ASN A 208 0.71 -13.47 14.31
N LEU A 209 -0.45 -13.40 13.64
CA LEU A 209 -1.65 -12.71 14.10
C LEU A 209 -2.56 -13.62 14.95
N GLU A 210 -2.12 -14.83 15.32
CA GLU A 210 -2.84 -15.72 16.26
C GLU A 210 -3.21 -14.99 17.56
N SER A 211 -2.39 -14.02 18.00
CA SER A 211 -2.66 -13.24 19.21
C SER A 211 -3.90 -12.35 19.11
N VAL A 212 -4.32 -12.01 17.88
CA VAL A 212 -5.51 -11.21 17.59
C VAL A 212 -6.60 -12.01 16.87
N GLU A 213 -6.41 -13.31 16.64
CA GLU A 213 -7.38 -14.16 15.95
C GLU A 213 -8.73 -14.17 16.67
N ASN A 214 -9.79 -13.92 15.92
CA ASN A 214 -11.16 -13.88 16.43
C ASN A 214 -12.18 -14.10 15.30
N GLU A 215 -12.72 -15.31 15.20
CA GLU A 215 -13.71 -15.69 14.17
C GLU A 215 -14.96 -14.81 14.17
N GLU A 216 -15.44 -14.37 15.34
CA GLU A 216 -16.64 -13.53 15.44
C GLU A 216 -16.40 -12.14 14.85
N LEU A 217 -15.24 -11.53 15.18
CA LEU A 217 -14.83 -10.24 14.62
C LEU A 217 -14.53 -10.36 13.14
N ALA A 218 -13.90 -11.45 12.68
CA ALA A 218 -13.66 -11.70 11.27
C ALA A 218 -14.97 -11.70 10.47
N LEU A 219 -15.97 -12.47 10.94
CA LEU A 219 -17.29 -12.54 10.30
C LEU A 219 -18.04 -11.20 10.37
N TYR A 220 -17.91 -10.46 11.46
CA TYR A 220 -18.49 -9.13 11.61
C TYR A 220 -17.95 -8.17 10.55
N TRP A 221 -16.62 -8.10 10.41
CA TRP A 221 -15.96 -7.22 9.46
C TRP A 221 -16.20 -7.63 8.01
N GLN A 222 -16.29 -8.93 7.72
CA GLN A 222 -16.66 -9.45 6.40
C GLN A 222 -18.06 -8.96 5.97
N LYS A 223 -19.06 -9.07 6.85
CA LYS A 223 -20.42 -8.58 6.55
C LYS A 223 -20.43 -7.06 6.35
N ARG A 224 -19.61 -6.34 7.11
CA ARG A 224 -19.49 -4.88 6.99
C ARG A 224 -18.84 -4.47 5.68
N ALA A 225 -17.78 -5.16 5.26
CA ALA A 225 -17.16 -4.97 3.94
C ALA A 225 -18.16 -5.14 2.80
N GLU A 226 -18.95 -6.22 2.82
CA GLU A 226 -19.99 -6.44 1.81
C GLU A 226 -21.04 -5.33 1.78
N ALA A 227 -21.46 -4.84 2.94
CA ALA A 227 -22.44 -3.75 3.03
C ALA A 227 -21.88 -2.44 2.47
N LEU A 228 -20.64 -2.09 2.83
CA LEU A 228 -19.95 -0.90 2.33
C LEU A 228 -19.70 -0.99 0.82
N GLY A 229 -19.30 -2.15 0.32
CA GLY A 229 -19.08 -2.41 -1.11
C GLY A 229 -20.37 -2.30 -1.93
N ARG A 230 -21.53 -2.72 -1.40
CA ARG A 230 -22.82 -2.52 -2.09
C ARG A 230 -23.20 -1.04 -2.13
N ALA A 231 -23.03 -0.32 -1.03
CA ALA A 231 -23.36 1.09 -0.94
C ALA A 231 -22.56 1.96 -1.93
N SER A 232 -21.29 1.64 -2.18
CA SER A 232 -20.45 2.34 -3.15
C SER A 232 -20.79 2.04 -4.62
N THR A 233 -21.44 0.90 -4.91
CA THR A 233 -21.90 0.56 -6.27
C THR A 233 -23.25 1.18 -6.64
N GLU A 234 -24.02 1.63 -5.65
CA GLU A 234 -25.36 2.21 -5.82
C GLU A 234 -25.37 3.75 -5.83
N SER A 235 -24.26 4.41 -5.49
CA SER A 235 -24.08 5.87 -5.45
C SER A 235 -23.48 6.46 -6.73
#